data_AF-A0A7X9L8W4-F1
#
_entry.id   AF-A0A7X9L8W4-F1
#
_cell.length_a   1.000
_cell.length_b   1.000
_cell.length_c   1.000
_cell.angle_alpha   90.00
_cell.angle_beta   90.00
_cell.angle_gamma   90.00
#
_symmetry.space_group_name_H-M   'P 1'
#
loop_
_entity.id
_entity.type
_entity.pdbx_description
1 polymer ?
#
loop_
_entity_poly.entity_id
_entity_poly.type
_entity_poly.pdbx_seq_one_letter_code
_entity_poly.pdbx_strand_id
1 'polypeptide(L)'
;MAPVSRPRSASSLCRSVAAAALTVALLAASGCSGYEPPTGGTTPSAGMTAAAACVTDIPTVIARTASPDAATGTLPATLVAALEAAADTGFEQAAAPGAVVAVRTREGTWTKSYGLADPNRKTPMKAGVHTRIGSITKTFTGTLIMQLAERQLLSIDDPIGE
;
A
#
# COMPACT_ATOMS: atom_id res chain seq x y z
N MET A 1 -20.55 4.52 68.95
CA MET A 1 -19.49 5.42 68.49
C MET A 1 -19.30 5.17 66.99
N ALA A 2 -19.83 6.05 66.15
CA ALA A 2 -19.82 5.91 64.69
C ALA A 2 -18.98 7.04 64.09
N PRO A 3 -18.26 6.80 62.98
CA PRO A 3 -17.89 7.86 62.07
C PRO A 3 -18.61 7.72 60.73
N VAL A 4 -19.32 8.79 60.39
CA VAL A 4 -19.91 9.09 59.09
C VAL A 4 -18.80 9.52 58.14
N SER A 5 -18.61 8.81 57.02
CA SER A 5 -17.76 9.24 55.91
C SER A 5 -18.62 9.77 54.76
N ARG A 6 -18.60 11.09 54.54
CA ARG A 6 -19.20 11.75 53.38
C ARG A 6 -18.21 11.79 52.21
N PRO A 7 -18.69 11.75 50.94
CA PRO A 7 -17.83 11.73 49.76
C PRO A 7 -17.25 13.12 49.45
N ARG A 8 -15.98 13.17 49.06
CA ARG A 8 -15.37 14.39 48.50
C ARG A 8 -15.68 14.45 47.00
N SER A 9 -16.59 15.36 46.68
CA SER A 9 -16.87 15.89 45.35
C SER A 9 -15.58 16.46 44.73
N ALA A 10 -15.12 15.84 43.64
CA ALA A 10 -14.05 16.37 42.82
C ALA A 10 -14.63 17.40 41.85
N SER A 11 -14.45 18.68 42.17
CA SER A 11 -14.66 19.77 41.24
C SER A 11 -13.36 20.53 41.01
N SER A 12 -13.20 20.92 39.75
CA SER A 12 -12.47 22.07 39.25
C SER A 12 -10.94 22.05 39.12
N LEU A 13 -10.56 22.08 37.85
CA LEU A 13 -9.61 23.02 37.24
C LEU A 13 -8.16 23.00 37.75
N CYS A 14 -7.28 22.39 36.95
CA CYS A 14 -6.04 23.07 36.61
C CYS A 14 -5.66 22.77 35.16
N ARG A 15 -5.97 23.74 34.29
CA ARG A 15 -5.40 23.88 32.94
C ARG A 15 -3.89 23.93 33.07
N SER A 16 -3.16 23.23 32.21
CA SER A 16 -1.90 23.64 31.56
C SER A 16 -1.22 22.41 30.99
N VAL A 17 -0.94 22.42 29.68
CA VAL A 17 0.24 21.88 28.99
C VAL A 17 -0.17 21.56 27.56
N ALA A 18 0.36 22.32 26.61
CA ALA A 18 0.89 21.86 25.32
C ALA A 18 0.85 23.01 24.31
N ALA A 19 1.94 23.77 24.24
CA ALA A 19 2.29 24.53 23.05
C ALA A 19 3.81 24.50 22.93
N ALA A 20 4.35 23.38 22.43
CA ALA A 20 5.73 23.30 21.96
C ALA A 20 5.69 23.46 20.44
N ALA A 21 6.29 24.54 19.97
CA ALA A 21 6.43 24.88 18.56
C ALA A 21 7.34 23.87 17.84
N LEU A 22 6.98 23.50 16.61
CA LEU A 22 7.90 22.88 15.67
C LEU A 22 7.77 23.58 14.32
N THR A 23 8.67 24.52 14.06
CA THR A 23 8.94 25.10 12.74
C THR A 23 9.62 24.04 11.87
N VAL A 24 8.96 23.60 10.79
CA VAL A 24 9.60 22.82 9.73
C VAL A 24 9.83 23.76 8.55
N ALA A 25 11.09 24.14 8.35
CA ALA A 25 11.56 24.81 7.15
C ALA A 25 11.67 23.77 6.03
N LEU A 26 10.88 23.91 4.96
CA LEU A 26 10.98 23.08 3.77
C LEU A 26 11.72 23.86 2.67
N LEU A 27 12.95 23.45 2.39
CA LEU A 27 13.69 23.82 1.18
C LEU A 27 13.01 23.15 -0.02
N ALA A 28 12.44 23.95 -0.92
CA ALA A 28 12.01 23.50 -2.23
C ALA A 28 13.20 23.64 -3.21
N ALA A 29 13.81 22.52 -3.59
CA ALA A 29 14.66 22.45 -4.76
C ALA A 29 13.87 21.81 -5.91
N SER A 30 13.60 22.66 -6.90
CA SER A 30 13.00 22.42 -8.20
C SER A 30 13.78 21.40 -9.05
N GLY A 31 13.04 20.66 -9.88
CA GLY A 31 13.62 19.85 -10.95
C GLY A 31 12.57 19.49 -12.01
N CYS A 32 12.16 20.46 -12.81
CA CYS A 32 11.62 20.19 -14.14
C CYS A 32 12.81 19.97 -15.09
N SER A 33 12.84 18.87 -15.84
CA SER A 33 13.62 18.82 -17.08
C SER A 33 12.96 17.89 -18.07
N GLY A 34 12.68 18.46 -19.23
CA GLY A 34 12.18 17.77 -20.41
C GLY A 34 13.22 16.76 -20.90
N TYR A 35 12.71 15.64 -21.40
CA TYR A 35 13.52 14.62 -22.05
C TYR A 35 13.34 14.77 -23.56
N GLU A 36 14.44 15.12 -24.23
CA GLU A 36 14.59 15.13 -25.69
C GLU A 36 15.45 13.90 -26.07
N PRO A 37 15.05 13.06 -27.04
CA PRO A 37 15.77 11.84 -27.34
C PRO A 37 16.96 12.12 -28.27
N PRO A 38 18.16 11.57 -28.01
CA PRO A 38 19.23 11.60 -29.00
C PRO A 38 19.00 10.50 -30.05
N THR A 39 19.19 10.88 -31.31
CA THR A 39 19.24 9.98 -32.46
C THR A 39 20.69 9.55 -32.71
N GLY A 40 20.88 8.24 -32.94
CA GLY A 40 21.95 7.69 -33.76
C GLY A 40 23.32 7.47 -33.10
N GLY A 41 23.70 6.19 -32.98
CA GLY A 41 25.07 5.77 -32.67
C GLY A 41 25.25 4.25 -32.61
N THR A 42 25.55 3.63 -33.76
CA THR A 42 26.00 2.24 -33.95
C THR A 42 27.38 2.05 -33.27
N THR A 43 27.73 0.94 -32.58
CA THR A 43 28.34 -0.33 -33.06
C THR A 43 28.89 -1.12 -31.81
N PRO A 44 29.46 -2.35 -31.85
CA PRO A 44 28.81 -3.57 -31.34
C PRO A 44 29.59 -4.38 -30.25
N SER A 45 28.95 -5.46 -29.81
CA SER A 45 29.52 -6.75 -29.33
C SER A 45 30.11 -6.85 -27.91
N ALA A 46 29.32 -7.45 -27.01
CA ALA A 46 29.76 -8.62 -26.24
C ALA A 46 28.53 -9.45 -25.87
N GLY A 47 28.43 -10.65 -26.43
CA GLY A 47 27.30 -11.55 -26.26
C GLY A 47 27.22 -12.11 -24.85
N MET A 48 26.33 -11.53 -24.04
CA MET A 48 25.65 -12.27 -22.99
C MET A 48 24.29 -12.65 -23.58
N THR A 49 24.11 -13.91 -23.95
CA THR A 49 22.77 -14.44 -24.22
C THR A 49 22.01 -14.40 -22.90
N ALA A 50 21.42 -13.25 -22.58
CA ALA A 50 20.25 -13.19 -21.76
C ALA A 50 19.22 -14.03 -22.52
N ALA A 51 19.05 -15.27 -22.10
CA ALA A 51 17.84 -16.00 -22.44
C ALA A 51 16.72 -15.13 -21.91
N ALA A 52 16.15 -14.30 -22.79
CA ALA A 52 14.86 -13.71 -22.58
C ALA A 52 13.99 -14.89 -22.18
N ALA A 53 13.58 -14.93 -20.91
CA ALA A 53 12.51 -15.81 -20.48
C ALA A 53 11.26 -15.25 -21.15
N CYS A 54 11.15 -15.50 -22.45
CA CYS A 54 9.99 -15.15 -23.24
C CYS A 54 8.84 -15.88 -22.56
N VAL A 55 7.85 -15.11 -22.10
CA VAL A 55 6.56 -15.69 -21.76
C VAL A 55 5.99 -16.18 -23.08
N THR A 56 6.20 -17.46 -23.38
CA THR A 56 5.82 -18.09 -24.64
C THR A 56 4.32 -18.25 -24.79
N ASP A 57 3.58 -18.08 -23.69
CA ASP A 57 2.15 -18.25 -23.66
C ASP A 57 1.51 -17.27 -22.65
N ILE A 58 1.26 -16.05 -23.14
CA ILE A 58 0.52 -15.01 -22.41
C ILE A 58 -0.84 -15.55 -21.94
N PRO A 59 -1.65 -16.26 -22.76
CA PRO A 59 -2.87 -16.93 -22.31
C PRO A 59 -2.67 -17.83 -21.08
N THR A 60 -1.63 -18.67 -21.05
CA THR A 60 -1.35 -19.56 -19.91
C THR A 60 -0.94 -18.80 -18.64
N VAL A 61 -0.23 -17.67 -18.78
CA VAL A 61 0.05 -16.78 -17.64
C VAL A 61 -1.20 -16.09 -17.12
N ILE A 62 -2.10 -15.67 -18.01
CA ILE A 62 -3.41 -15.09 -17.63
C ILE A 62 -4.31 -16.17 -17.00
N ALA A 63 -4.22 -17.42 -17.47
CA ALA A 63 -4.99 -18.57 -16.99
C ALA A 63 -4.46 -19.17 -15.68
N ARG A 64 -3.26 -18.77 -15.22
CA ARG A 64 -2.78 -19.04 -13.86
C ARG A 64 -3.56 -18.17 -12.88
N THR A 65 -4.84 -18.51 -12.70
CA THR A 65 -5.64 -18.10 -11.56
C THR A 65 -4.87 -18.40 -10.28
N ALA A 66 -4.99 -17.47 -9.33
CA ALA A 66 -4.38 -17.53 -8.01
C ALA A 66 -4.33 -18.96 -7.43
N SER A 67 -3.19 -19.27 -6.78
CA SER A 67 -3.02 -20.47 -5.97
C SER A 67 -4.30 -20.77 -5.18
N PRO A 68 -4.73 -22.05 -5.07
CA PRO A 68 -6.01 -22.44 -4.46
C PRO A 68 -5.97 -22.36 -2.93
N ASP A 69 -5.36 -21.32 -2.39
CA ASP A 69 -5.70 -20.83 -1.06
C ASP A 69 -6.77 -19.73 -1.20
N ALA A 70 -7.75 -19.99 -2.07
CA ALA A 70 -9.03 -19.31 -2.05
C ALA A 70 -9.71 -19.80 -0.77
N ALA A 71 -9.60 -19.01 0.29
CA ALA A 71 -10.24 -19.27 1.57
C ALA A 71 -11.70 -19.67 1.31
N THR A 72 -12.01 -20.95 1.52
CA THR A 72 -13.29 -21.57 1.15
C THR A 72 -14.39 -21.26 2.16
N GLY A 73 -14.10 -20.45 3.18
CA GLY A 73 -15.07 -20.10 4.20
C GLY A 73 -15.72 -18.74 3.98
N THR A 74 -16.86 -18.58 4.63
CA THR A 74 -17.55 -17.30 4.76
C THR A 74 -17.16 -16.70 6.09
N LEU A 75 -16.72 -15.43 6.10
CA LEU A 75 -16.40 -14.73 7.33
C LEU A 75 -17.66 -14.63 8.22
N PRO A 76 -17.53 -14.71 9.56
CA PRO A 76 -18.67 -14.53 10.46
C PRO A 76 -19.38 -13.20 10.19
N ALA A 77 -20.73 -13.21 10.16
CA ALA A 77 -21.52 -12.01 9.85
C ALA A 77 -21.22 -10.82 10.78
N THR A 78 -20.91 -11.09 12.05
CA THR A 78 -20.51 -10.07 13.03
C THR A 78 -19.18 -9.40 12.66
N LEU A 79 -18.21 -10.17 12.14
CA LEU A 79 -16.95 -9.63 11.65
C LEU A 79 -17.15 -8.80 10.38
N VAL A 80 -17.96 -9.28 9.44
CA VAL A 80 -18.29 -8.55 8.22
C VAL A 80 -18.94 -7.20 8.55
N ALA A 81 -19.90 -7.17 9.47
CA ALA A 81 -20.53 -5.93 9.91
C ALA A 81 -19.53 -4.95 10.56
N ALA A 82 -18.59 -5.46 11.35
CA ALA A 82 -17.53 -4.63 11.95
C ALA A 82 -16.56 -4.07 10.89
N LEU A 83 -16.19 -4.88 9.89
CA LEU A 83 -15.35 -4.44 8.77
C LEU A 83 -16.05 -3.39 7.91
N GLU A 84 -17.34 -3.56 7.64
CA GLU A 84 -18.14 -2.58 6.92
C GLU A 84 -18.19 -1.24 7.65
N ALA A 85 -18.53 -1.24 8.94
CA ALA A 85 -18.57 -0.01 9.74
C ALA A 85 -17.22 0.71 9.79
N ALA A 86 -16.13 -0.04 9.95
CA ALA A 86 -14.78 0.52 9.97
C ALA A 86 -14.37 1.09 8.60
N ALA A 87 -14.66 0.39 7.52
CA ALA A 87 -14.33 0.84 6.17
C ALA A 87 -15.19 2.04 5.74
N ASP A 88 -16.45 2.10 6.14
CA ASP A 88 -17.33 3.26 5.90
C ASP A 88 -16.76 4.50 6.60
N THR A 89 -16.46 4.39 7.90
CA THR A 89 -15.82 5.47 8.68
C THR A 89 -14.50 5.91 8.07
N GLY A 90 -13.66 4.95 7.64
CA GLY A 90 -12.36 5.25 7.03
C GLY A 90 -12.49 5.94 5.68
N PHE A 91 -13.45 5.54 4.86
CA PHE A 91 -13.66 6.14 3.54
C PHE A 91 -14.17 7.58 3.64
N GLU A 92 -15.05 7.88 4.60
CA GLU A 92 -15.51 9.24 4.88
C GLU A 92 -14.36 10.21 5.20
N GLN A 93 -13.30 9.72 5.85
CA GLN A 93 -12.12 10.52 6.22
C GLN A 93 -11.06 10.62 5.12
N ALA A 94 -11.05 9.71 4.14
CA ALA A 94 -9.95 9.55 3.20
C ALA A 94 -9.85 10.66 2.12
N ALA A 95 -10.89 11.48 1.94
CA ALA A 95 -10.99 12.50 0.89
C ALA A 95 -10.63 12.00 -0.52
N ALA A 96 -10.84 10.71 -0.79
CA ALA A 96 -10.49 10.06 -2.05
C ALA A 96 -11.72 9.91 -2.95
N PRO A 97 -11.57 10.00 -4.30
CA PRO A 97 -12.68 9.80 -5.22
C PRO A 97 -13.24 8.38 -5.22
N GLY A 98 -12.43 7.40 -4.85
CA GLY A 98 -12.83 6.01 -4.70
C GLY A 98 -11.74 5.17 -4.04
N ALA A 99 -12.12 4.01 -3.52
CA ALA A 99 -11.24 3.09 -2.82
C ALA A 99 -11.70 1.64 -2.95
N VAL A 100 -10.77 0.70 -2.83
CA VAL A 100 -11.07 -0.72 -2.63
C VAL A 100 -10.42 -1.14 -1.33
N VAL A 101 -11.20 -1.73 -0.43
CA VAL A 101 -10.73 -2.26 0.85
C VAL A 101 -10.91 -3.77 0.81
N ALA A 102 -9.87 -4.51 1.17
CA ALA A 102 -9.92 -5.96 1.25
C ALA A 102 -9.28 -6.46 2.54
N VAL A 103 -9.90 -7.45 3.17
CA VAL A 103 -9.36 -8.18 4.32
C VAL A 103 -9.36 -9.66 3.95
N ARG A 104 -8.18 -10.28 4.03
CA ARG A 104 -7.99 -11.70 3.76
C ARG A 104 -7.55 -12.39 5.03
N THR A 105 -8.31 -13.38 5.45
CA THR A 105 -7.98 -14.29 6.55
C THR A 105 -7.89 -15.72 6.01
N ARG A 106 -7.58 -16.68 6.89
CA ARG A 106 -7.63 -18.11 6.54
C ARG A 106 -9.07 -18.56 6.26
N GLU A 107 -10.04 -17.97 6.95
CA GLU A 107 -11.45 -18.32 6.88
C GLU A 107 -12.14 -17.71 5.68
N GLY A 108 -11.72 -16.56 5.18
CA GLY A 108 -12.38 -15.93 4.04
C GLY A 108 -11.72 -14.64 3.58
N THR A 109 -12.22 -14.10 2.48
CA THR A 109 -11.87 -12.75 2.02
C THR A 109 -13.13 -11.89 1.98
N TRP A 110 -13.04 -10.71 2.56
CA TRP A 110 -14.05 -9.66 2.39
C TRP A 110 -13.46 -8.53 1.57
N THR A 111 -14.26 -7.95 0.68
CA THR A 111 -13.83 -6.85 -0.20
C THR A 111 -14.99 -5.89 -0.41
N LYS A 112 -14.74 -4.59 -0.30
CA LYS A 112 -15.71 -3.53 -0.55
C LYS A 112 -15.07 -2.44 -1.41
N SER A 113 -15.84 -1.93 -2.37
CA SER A 113 -15.42 -0.84 -3.27
C SER A 113 -16.29 0.39 -3.04
N TYR A 114 -15.67 1.56 -3.06
CA TYR A 114 -16.30 2.85 -2.81
C TYR A 114 -16.01 3.82 -3.95
N GLY A 115 -17.01 4.64 -4.28
CA GLY A 115 -16.84 5.79 -5.18
C GLY A 115 -16.46 5.43 -6.61
N LEU A 116 -15.62 6.27 -7.21
CA LEU A 116 -15.26 6.27 -8.62
C LEU A 116 -13.76 6.02 -8.81
N ALA A 117 -13.41 5.19 -9.78
CA ALA A 117 -12.04 5.04 -10.26
C ALA A 117 -11.60 6.24 -11.12
N ASP A 118 -12.52 6.85 -11.85
CA ASP A 118 -12.29 8.05 -12.65
C ASP A 118 -13.47 9.03 -12.46
N PRO A 119 -13.29 10.15 -11.74
CA PRO A 119 -14.33 11.14 -11.55
C PRO A 119 -14.79 11.84 -12.84
N ASN A 120 -13.88 12.04 -13.80
CA ASN A 120 -14.19 12.74 -15.04
C ASN A 120 -15.07 11.87 -15.95
N ARG A 121 -14.74 10.59 -16.03
CA ARG A 121 -15.50 9.59 -16.82
C ARG A 121 -16.65 8.97 -16.03
N LYS A 122 -16.78 9.29 -14.74
CA LYS A 122 -17.74 8.69 -13.79
C LYS A 122 -17.64 7.16 -13.76
N THR A 123 -16.43 6.62 -13.89
CA THR A 123 -16.19 5.18 -13.89
C THR A 123 -16.27 4.68 -12.45
N PRO A 124 -17.14 3.70 -12.13
CA PRO A 124 -17.27 3.18 -10.78
C PRO A 124 -16.00 2.44 -10.36
N MET A 125 -15.63 2.59 -9.08
CA MET A 125 -14.55 1.80 -8.49
C MET A 125 -14.96 0.33 -8.39
N LYS A 126 -14.06 -0.58 -8.76
CA LYS A 126 -14.26 -2.03 -8.68
C LYS A 126 -13.00 -2.71 -8.16
N ALA A 127 -13.16 -3.86 -7.53
CA ALA A 127 -12.01 -4.73 -7.26
C ALA A 127 -11.31 -5.10 -8.58
N GLY A 128 -9.97 -5.17 -8.55
CA GLY A 128 -9.15 -5.52 -9.72
C GLY A 128 -8.85 -4.37 -10.69
N VAL A 129 -9.21 -3.13 -10.37
CA VAL A 129 -8.73 -1.97 -11.14
C VAL A 129 -7.21 -1.83 -11.04
N HIS A 130 -6.58 -1.39 -12.13
CA HIS A 130 -5.18 -1.02 -12.11
C HIS A 130 -5.04 0.43 -11.65
N THR A 131 -4.26 0.66 -10.59
CA THR A 131 -4.05 1.99 -10.02
C THR A 131 -2.59 2.21 -9.63
N ARG A 132 -2.18 3.46 -9.49
CA ARG A 132 -0.85 3.84 -9.02
C ARG A 132 -0.78 3.64 -7.50
N ILE A 133 -0.05 2.62 -7.05
CA ILE A 133 0.04 2.22 -5.63
C ILE A 133 1.09 3.00 -4.81
N GLY A 134 1.95 3.80 -5.44
CA GLY A 134 2.91 4.65 -4.74
C GLY A 134 3.95 3.90 -3.92
N SER A 135 4.20 4.35 -2.69
CA SER A 135 5.27 3.78 -1.84
C SER A 135 5.07 2.30 -1.50
N ILE A 136 3.88 1.73 -1.74
CA ILE A 136 3.66 0.28 -1.67
C ILE A 136 4.63 -0.48 -2.59
N THR A 137 5.06 0.12 -3.72
CA THR A 137 6.09 -0.45 -4.60
C THR A 137 7.38 -0.81 -3.86
N LYS A 138 7.75 -0.09 -2.79
CA LYS A 138 8.98 -0.37 -2.02
C LYS A 138 8.99 -1.78 -1.43
N THR A 139 7.86 -2.28 -0.97
CA THR A 139 7.75 -3.63 -0.43
C THR A 139 8.10 -4.67 -1.50
N PHE A 140 7.60 -4.47 -2.73
CA PHE A 140 7.95 -5.34 -3.85
C PHE A 140 9.44 -5.28 -4.19
N THR A 141 10.01 -4.08 -4.31
CA THR A 141 11.44 -3.92 -4.58
C THR A 141 12.31 -4.52 -3.49
N GLY A 142 11.97 -4.32 -2.21
CA GLY A 142 12.67 -4.91 -1.08
C GLY A 142 12.64 -6.44 -1.12
N THR A 143 11.49 -7.04 -1.43
CA THR A 143 11.38 -8.50 -1.62
C THR A 143 12.30 -9.00 -2.74
N LEU A 144 12.36 -8.29 -3.87
CA LEU A 144 13.26 -8.68 -4.97
C LEU A 144 14.73 -8.63 -4.54
N ILE A 145 15.14 -7.59 -3.80
CA ILE A 145 16.51 -7.49 -3.26
C ILE A 145 16.81 -8.67 -2.33
N MET A 146 15.91 -8.99 -1.40
CA MET A 146 16.10 -10.13 -0.49
C MET A 146 16.18 -11.46 -1.24
N GLN A 147 15.36 -11.66 -2.29
CA GLN A 147 15.44 -12.85 -3.14
C GLN A 147 16.76 -12.95 -3.90
N LEU A 148 17.38 -11.83 -4.28
CA LEU A 148 18.71 -11.83 -4.88
C LEU A 148 19.79 -12.18 -3.85
N ALA A 149 19.66 -11.67 -2.62
CA ALA A 149 20.56 -12.02 -1.52
C ALA A 149 20.48 -13.50 -1.14
N GLU A 150 19.28 -14.08 -1.04
CA GLU A 150 19.07 -15.52 -0.82
C GLU A 150 19.73 -16.39 -1.89
N ARG A 151 19.73 -15.89 -3.14
CA ARG A 151 20.39 -16.54 -4.29
C ARG A 151 21.89 -16.25 -4.37
N GLN A 152 22.45 -15.56 -3.38
CA GLN A 152 23.86 -15.16 -3.32
C GLN A 152 24.31 -14.34 -4.53
N LEU A 153 23.41 -13.57 -5.14
CA LEU A 153 23.72 -12.71 -6.29
C LEU A 153 24.17 -11.29 -5.87
N LEU A 154 23.92 -10.93 -4.61
CA LEU A 154 24.42 -9.73 -3.92
C LEU A 154 24.45 -10.00 -2.42
N SER A 155 25.17 -9.20 -1.65
CA SER A 155 25.01 -9.09 -0.19
C SER A 155 24.22 -7.83 0.17
N ILE A 156 23.44 -7.89 1.26
CA ILE A 156 22.77 -6.70 1.79
C ILE A 156 23.76 -5.69 2.41
N ASP A 157 24.97 -6.15 2.71
CA ASP A 157 26.05 -5.34 3.28
C ASP A 157 26.99 -4.76 2.21
N ASP A 158 26.76 -5.06 0.93
CA ASP A 158 27.59 -4.53 -0.14
C ASP A 158 27.46 -2.99 -0.20
N PRO A 159 28.58 -2.25 -0.35
CA PRO A 159 28.52 -0.82 -0.58
C PRO A 159 27.84 -0.53 -1.92
N ILE A 160 27.12 0.59 -1.99
CA ILE A 160 26.61 1.09 -3.27
C ILE A 160 27.72 1.92 -3.93
N GLY A 161 28.33 1.35 -4.96
CA GLY A 161 29.46 1.94 -5.67
C GLY A 161 30.78 1.29 -5.28
N GLU A 162 31.67 1.16 -6.26
CA GLU A 162 33.05 0.73 -6.10
C GLU A 162 33.93 1.91 -5.63
#